data_AF-A0A3S1H1D8-F1
#
_entry.id   AF-A0A3S1H1D8-F1
#
_cell.length_a   1.000
_cell.length_b   1.000
_cell.length_c   1.000
_cell.angle_alpha   90.00
_cell.angle_beta   90.00
_cell.angle_gamma   90.00
#
_symmetry.space_group_name_H-M   'P 1'
#
loop_
_entity.id
_entity.type
_entity.pdbx_description
1 polymer ?
#
loop_
_entity_poly.entity_id
_entity_poly.type
_entity_poly.pdbx_seq_one_letter_code
_entity_poly.pdbx_strand_id
1 'polypeptide(L)'
;MLDKSGSPSGRSAGKEVAPKDGAPTNGSQASADRASLTYLTDAEPGIRRLRAGKGFSYKGPDGQGVDDDTMARIRALAIPPAWTDVWISPDADGHIQATGRDQRRRKQYRYHALWAEERDGVKYSSLVAFAESLPELRRQIDADLRRHGLPLERVVAAVVWLLDNTMIRVGNAAYARDNNSFGLTTLRDRHVDI
;
A
#
# COMPACT_ATOMS: atom_id res chain seq x y z
N MET A 1 -32.45 62.12 18.34
CA MET A 1 -32.84 60.85 17.70
C MET A 1 -31.63 59.94 17.77
N LEU A 2 -31.52 59.16 18.87
CA LEU A 2 -31.96 57.76 18.99
C LEU A 2 -31.04 56.85 18.15
N ASP A 3 -30.01 56.22 18.74
CA ASP A 3 -30.02 55.03 19.62
C ASP A 3 -30.01 53.71 18.83
N LYS A 4 -29.29 52.73 19.39
CA LYS A 4 -29.34 51.26 19.16
C LYS A 4 -28.63 50.69 17.93
N SER A 5 -27.48 50.03 18.08
CA SER A 5 -27.25 48.66 18.60
C SER A 5 -27.50 47.56 17.55
N GLY A 6 -26.50 46.71 17.32
CA GLY A 6 -26.68 45.48 16.55
C GLY A 6 -25.39 44.75 16.17
N SER A 7 -24.75 44.08 17.14
CA SER A 7 -24.24 42.71 16.89
C SER A 7 -25.46 41.77 16.96
N PRO A 8 -25.57 40.65 16.21
CA PRO A 8 -24.66 39.51 16.40
C PRO A 8 -24.45 38.59 15.18
N SER A 9 -23.58 37.60 15.38
CA SER A 9 -23.74 36.19 15.00
C SER A 9 -22.48 35.62 14.35
N GLY A 10 -21.93 34.64 15.04
CA GLY A 10 -20.64 34.05 14.75
C GLY A 10 -20.62 33.25 13.47
N ARG A 11 -19.43 33.22 12.86
CA ARG A 11 -19.00 32.02 12.15
C ARG A 11 -17.90 31.39 12.97
N SER A 12 -18.34 30.38 13.70
CA SER A 12 -17.55 29.23 14.13
C SER A 12 -16.36 29.03 13.20
N ALA A 13 -15.16 29.10 13.77
CA ALA A 13 -13.98 28.48 13.21
C ALA A 13 -14.28 26.98 13.10
N GLY A 14 -14.78 26.58 11.93
CA GLY A 14 -14.84 25.19 11.53
C GLY A 14 -13.40 24.69 11.49
N LYS A 15 -12.98 24.05 12.58
CA LYS A 15 -11.81 23.17 12.62
C LYS A 15 -11.90 22.28 11.39
N GLU A 16 -11.02 22.54 10.43
CA GLU A 16 -10.75 21.63 9.32
C GLU A 16 -10.20 20.35 9.96
N VAL A 17 -11.09 19.37 10.15
CA VAL A 17 -10.74 18.07 10.70
C VAL A 17 -9.99 17.35 9.59
N ALA A 18 -8.66 17.42 9.67
CA ALA A 18 -7.76 16.64 8.84
C ALA A 18 -8.21 15.15 8.84
N PRO A 19 -8.39 14.51 7.67
CA PRO A 19 -8.66 13.08 7.62
C PRO A 19 -7.46 12.33 8.18
N LYS A 20 -7.69 11.65 9.30
CA LYS A 20 -6.75 10.68 9.86
C LYS A 20 -6.83 9.41 9.02
N ASP A 21 -5.78 9.17 8.24
CA ASP A 21 -5.06 7.90 8.09
C ASP A 21 -4.21 7.97 6.82
N GLY A 22 -2.94 8.34 7.00
CA GLY A 22 -1.97 8.57 5.94
C GLY A 22 -1.50 7.26 5.31
N ALA A 23 -2.12 6.88 4.19
CA ALA A 23 -1.38 6.25 3.11
C ALA A 23 -0.61 7.35 2.35
N PRO A 24 0.65 7.14 1.94
CA PRO A 24 1.40 8.16 1.22
C PRO A 24 0.76 8.41 -0.14
N THR A 25 -0.03 9.48 -0.23
CA THR A 25 -0.52 10.07 -1.48
C THR A 25 0.68 10.74 -2.17
N ASN A 26 1.06 10.26 -3.36
CA ASN A 26 1.58 11.06 -4.50
C ASN A 26 2.35 10.26 -5.58
N GLY A 27 2.69 8.98 -5.35
CA GLY A 27 3.33 8.15 -6.40
C GLY A 27 2.37 7.26 -7.18
N SER A 28 1.37 6.70 -6.48
CA SER A 28 0.44 5.70 -7.00
C SER A 28 -0.57 6.31 -7.97
N GLN A 29 -1.14 7.47 -7.61
CA GLN A 29 -2.14 8.17 -8.41
C GLN A 29 -1.54 8.68 -9.72
N ALA A 30 -0.38 9.33 -9.67
CA ALA A 30 0.35 9.76 -10.86
C ALA A 30 0.75 8.60 -11.79
N SER A 31 0.94 7.39 -11.25
CA SER A 31 1.20 6.20 -12.07
C SER A 31 -0.08 5.68 -12.73
N ALA A 32 -1.24 5.84 -12.09
CA ALA A 32 -2.54 5.47 -12.67
C ALA A 32 -2.86 6.42 -13.82
N ASP A 33 -2.70 7.73 -13.62
CA ASP A 33 -2.95 8.75 -14.64
C ASP A 33 -2.09 8.55 -15.89
N ARG A 34 -0.80 8.22 -15.73
CA ARG A 34 0.10 7.89 -16.85
C ARG A 34 -0.36 6.66 -17.64
N ALA A 35 -0.93 5.69 -16.95
CA ALA A 35 -1.51 4.48 -17.54
C ALA A 35 -2.91 4.71 -18.15
N SER A 36 -3.46 5.93 -18.05
CA SER A 36 -4.89 6.21 -18.30
C SER A 36 -5.83 5.31 -17.48
N LEU A 37 -5.45 5.00 -16.24
CA LEU A 37 -6.20 4.19 -15.29
C LEU A 37 -6.76 5.03 -14.15
N THR A 38 -7.89 4.60 -13.60
CA THR A 38 -8.51 5.23 -12.43
C THR A 38 -7.87 4.74 -11.14
N TYR A 39 -7.45 5.67 -10.29
CA TYR A 39 -7.01 5.35 -8.94
C TYR A 39 -8.22 5.10 -8.03
N LEU A 40 -8.46 3.83 -7.67
CA LEU A 40 -9.61 3.38 -6.87
C LEU A 40 -9.15 2.53 -5.69
N THR A 41 -9.92 2.55 -4.61
CA THR A 41 -9.68 1.69 -3.44
C THR A 41 -10.86 0.78 -3.15
N ASP A 42 -10.61 -0.33 -2.47
CA ASP A 42 -11.69 -1.26 -2.05
C ASP A 42 -12.49 -0.76 -0.85
N ALA A 43 -12.27 0.48 -0.42
CA ALA A 43 -13.17 1.21 0.49
C ALA A 43 -14.37 1.80 -0.26
N GLU A 44 -14.29 1.94 -1.58
CA GLU A 44 -15.36 2.45 -2.41
C GLU A 44 -16.39 1.36 -2.74
N PRO A 45 -17.65 1.72 -3.04
CA PRO A 45 -18.66 0.75 -3.47
C PRO A 45 -18.18 -0.01 -4.70
N GLY A 46 -18.20 -1.35 -4.63
CA GLY A 46 -17.78 -2.20 -5.74
C GLY A 46 -18.65 -3.44 -5.90
N ILE A 47 -18.28 -4.26 -6.89
CA ILE A 47 -18.95 -5.50 -7.19
C ILE A 47 -18.59 -6.53 -6.11
N ARG A 48 -19.61 -7.14 -5.50
CA ARG A 48 -19.46 -8.16 -4.47
C ARG A 48 -19.61 -9.55 -5.05
N ARG A 49 -18.71 -10.46 -4.67
CA ARG A 49 -18.83 -11.89 -4.97
C ARG A 49 -19.61 -12.62 -3.89
N LEU A 50 -20.68 -13.30 -4.28
CA LEU A 50 -21.56 -14.07 -3.39
C LEU A 50 -21.50 -15.56 -3.76
N ARG A 51 -21.59 -16.45 -2.77
CA ARG A 51 -21.71 -17.89 -3.02
C ARG A 51 -23.09 -18.19 -3.59
N ALA A 52 -23.16 -18.96 -4.68
CA ALA A 52 -24.40 -19.38 -5.32
C ALA A 52 -24.29 -20.84 -5.78
N GLY A 53 -24.90 -21.76 -5.01
CA GLY A 53 -24.83 -23.20 -5.29
C GLY A 53 -23.37 -23.69 -5.36
N LYS A 54 -23.00 -24.30 -6.49
CA LYS A 54 -21.62 -24.78 -6.75
C LYS A 54 -20.66 -23.67 -7.22
N GLY A 55 -21.14 -22.45 -7.45
CA GLY A 55 -20.36 -21.36 -8.03
C GLY A 55 -20.51 -20.04 -7.27
N PHE A 56 -20.41 -18.95 -8.02
CA PHE A 56 -20.50 -17.59 -7.50
C PHE A 56 -21.47 -16.76 -8.33
N SER A 57 -22.18 -15.85 -7.68
CA SER A 57 -22.89 -14.75 -8.32
C SER A 57 -22.23 -13.42 -7.96
N TYR A 58 -22.44 -12.41 -8.79
CA TYR A 58 -21.83 -11.10 -8.64
C TYR A 58 -22.91 -10.04 -8.62
N LYS A 59 -22.82 -9.12 -7.67
CA LYS A 59 -23.75 -8.01 -7.53
C LYS A 59 -23.02 -6.68 -7.56
N GLY A 60 -23.53 -5.74 -8.34
CA GLY A 60 -23.03 -4.38 -8.41
C GLY A 60 -23.24 -3.60 -7.11
N PRO A 61 -22.71 -2.36 -7.04
CA PRO A 61 -22.92 -1.45 -5.91
C PRO A 61 -24.40 -1.17 -5.62
N ASP A 62 -25.23 -1.18 -6.66
CA ASP A 62 -26.68 -1.01 -6.65
C ASP A 62 -27.45 -2.27 -6.21
N GLY A 63 -26.75 -3.39 -6.01
CA GLY A 63 -27.34 -4.68 -5.65
C GLY A 63 -27.90 -5.49 -6.82
N GLN A 64 -27.80 -4.98 -8.05
CA GLN A 64 -28.25 -5.67 -9.26
C GLN A 64 -27.20 -6.66 -9.75
N GLY A 65 -27.61 -7.57 -10.65
CA GLY A 65 -26.68 -8.42 -11.37
C GLY A 65 -25.76 -7.58 -12.27
N VAL A 66 -24.55 -8.08 -12.51
CA VAL A 66 -23.63 -7.46 -13.47
C VAL A 66 -23.96 -7.92 -14.90
N ASP A 67 -23.65 -7.08 -15.89
CA ASP A 67 -23.80 -7.40 -17.31
C ASP A 67 -22.76 -8.43 -17.80
N ASP A 68 -22.93 -8.89 -19.04
CA ASP A 68 -22.11 -9.94 -19.65
C ASP A 68 -20.65 -9.52 -19.85
N ASP A 69 -20.41 -8.24 -20.18
CA ASP A 69 -19.06 -7.69 -20.38
C ASP A 69 -18.30 -7.63 -19.06
N THR A 70 -18.94 -7.12 -18.00
CA THR A 70 -18.40 -7.14 -16.64
C THR A 70 -18.17 -8.57 -16.17
N MET A 71 -19.07 -9.49 -16.47
CA MET A 71 -18.91 -10.90 -16.13
C MET A 71 -17.71 -11.54 -16.86
N ALA A 72 -17.51 -11.22 -18.13
CA ALA A 72 -16.36 -11.67 -18.90
C ALA A 72 -15.04 -11.16 -18.31
N ARG A 73 -14.99 -9.87 -17.94
CA ARG A 73 -13.85 -9.27 -17.24
C ARG A 73 -13.56 -9.97 -15.93
N ILE A 74 -14.57 -10.19 -15.09
CA ILE A 74 -14.43 -10.89 -13.79
C ILE A 74 -13.84 -12.29 -13.97
N ARG A 75 -14.27 -13.03 -15.00
CA ARG A 75 -13.71 -14.35 -15.31
C ARG A 75 -12.23 -14.27 -15.71
N ALA A 76 -11.86 -13.27 -16.51
CA ALA A 76 -10.48 -13.06 -16.95
C ALA A 76 -9.53 -12.72 -15.78
N LEU A 77 -10.03 -12.11 -14.69
CA LEU A 77 -9.23 -11.82 -13.50
C LEU A 77 -8.75 -13.07 -12.73
N ALA A 78 -9.33 -14.25 -13.02
CA ALA A 78 -8.99 -15.52 -12.40
C ALA A 78 -8.89 -15.40 -10.86
N ILE A 79 -9.93 -14.84 -10.23
CA ILE A 79 -9.97 -14.62 -8.78
C ILE A 79 -10.10 -15.98 -8.08
N PRO A 80 -9.14 -16.40 -7.24
CA PRO A 80 -9.16 -17.72 -6.63
C PRO A 80 -10.47 -18.00 -5.87
N PRO A 81 -11.05 -19.21 -6.02
CA PRO A 81 -12.31 -19.56 -5.37
C PRO A 81 -12.19 -19.66 -3.85
N ALA A 82 -10.97 -19.78 -3.32
CA ALA A 82 -10.70 -19.82 -1.88
C ALA A 82 -10.69 -18.42 -1.23
N TRP A 83 -10.67 -17.33 -2.00
CA TRP A 83 -10.67 -15.99 -1.42
C TRP A 83 -12.01 -15.65 -0.78
N THR A 84 -11.98 -15.02 0.40
CA THR A 84 -13.16 -14.45 1.08
C THR A 84 -13.13 -12.93 0.98
N ASP A 85 -14.22 -12.26 1.38
CA ASP A 85 -14.35 -10.80 1.40
C ASP A 85 -13.91 -10.14 0.08
N VAL A 86 -14.37 -10.72 -1.04
CA VAL A 86 -13.94 -10.28 -2.37
C VAL A 86 -14.70 -9.03 -2.80
N TRP A 87 -13.91 -7.99 -3.08
CA TRP A 87 -14.33 -6.76 -3.74
C TRP A 87 -13.77 -6.74 -5.16
N ILE A 88 -14.55 -6.28 -6.11
CA ILE A 88 -14.18 -6.17 -7.52
C ILE A 88 -14.51 -4.75 -7.98
N SER A 89 -13.58 -4.12 -8.70
CA SER A 89 -13.78 -2.77 -9.22
C SER A 89 -14.95 -2.75 -10.21
N PRO A 90 -15.90 -1.80 -10.07
CA PRO A 90 -16.94 -1.59 -11.08
C PRO A 90 -16.34 -1.02 -12.37
N ASP A 91 -15.28 -0.23 -12.25
CA ASP A 91 -14.55 0.36 -13.37
C ASP A 91 -13.57 -0.64 -13.99
N ALA A 92 -13.66 -0.81 -15.31
CA ALA A 92 -12.74 -1.64 -16.08
C ALA A 92 -11.32 -1.05 -16.11
N ASP A 93 -11.20 0.27 -16.04
CA ASP A 93 -9.92 1.00 -16.07
C ASP A 93 -9.36 1.26 -14.66
N GLY A 94 -9.97 0.68 -13.63
CA GLY A 94 -9.47 0.73 -12.27
C GLY A 94 -8.11 0.04 -12.11
N HIS A 95 -7.11 0.73 -11.56
CA HIS A 95 -5.77 0.14 -11.40
C HIS A 95 -5.76 -1.12 -10.52
N ILE A 96 -6.62 -1.17 -9.48
CA ILE A 96 -6.97 -2.39 -8.76
C ILE A 96 -8.26 -2.93 -9.36
N GLN A 97 -8.23 -4.16 -9.85
CA GLN A 97 -9.37 -4.85 -10.43
C GLN A 97 -10.13 -5.69 -9.41
N ALA A 98 -9.44 -6.28 -8.44
CA ALA A 98 -10.07 -6.99 -7.34
C ALA A 98 -9.20 -7.04 -6.08
N THR A 99 -9.84 -7.12 -4.93
CA THR A 99 -9.21 -7.48 -3.66
C THR A 99 -9.92 -8.66 -3.02
N GLY A 100 -9.24 -9.35 -2.11
CA GLY A 100 -9.84 -10.42 -1.32
C GLY A 100 -8.92 -10.86 -0.20
N ARG A 101 -9.40 -11.76 0.64
CA ARG A 101 -8.65 -12.37 1.74
C ARG A 101 -8.30 -13.80 1.36
N ASP A 102 -7.02 -14.19 1.46
CA ASP A 102 -6.63 -15.59 1.30
C ASP A 102 -6.98 -16.44 2.54
N GLN A 103 -6.66 -17.74 2.49
CA GLN A 103 -6.90 -18.68 3.60
C GLN A 103 -6.18 -18.29 4.90
N ARG A 104 -5.15 -17.44 4.83
CA ARG A 104 -4.41 -16.90 5.98
C ARG A 104 -4.91 -15.50 6.37
N ARG A 105 -6.06 -15.06 5.85
CA ARG A 105 -6.67 -13.74 6.03
C ARG A 105 -5.82 -12.56 5.54
N ARG A 106 -4.80 -12.82 4.74
CA ARG A 106 -3.97 -11.77 4.13
C ARG A 106 -4.75 -11.14 2.99
N LYS A 107 -4.71 -9.81 2.89
CA LYS A 107 -5.30 -9.09 1.78
C LYS A 107 -4.49 -9.36 0.52
N GLN A 108 -5.15 -9.75 -0.54
CA GLN A 108 -4.61 -10.06 -1.86
C GLN A 108 -5.22 -9.13 -2.89
N TYR A 109 -4.49 -8.89 -3.97
CA TYR A 109 -4.86 -7.93 -5.02
C TYR A 109 -4.79 -8.58 -6.40
N ARG A 110 -5.67 -8.13 -7.30
CA ARG A 110 -5.56 -8.25 -8.75
C ARG A 110 -5.48 -6.84 -9.31
N TYR A 111 -4.46 -6.57 -10.12
CA TYR A 111 -4.25 -5.28 -10.76
C TYR A 111 -4.64 -5.33 -12.24
N HIS A 112 -4.92 -4.17 -12.81
CA HIS A 112 -5.04 -4.01 -14.25
C HIS A 112 -3.70 -4.38 -14.95
N ALA A 113 -3.74 -4.90 -16.17
CA ALA A 113 -2.52 -5.30 -16.89
C ALA A 113 -1.56 -4.12 -17.10
N LEU A 114 -2.09 -3.00 -17.60
CA LEU A 114 -1.32 -1.76 -17.80
C LEU A 114 -0.72 -1.18 -16.51
N TRP A 115 -1.30 -1.50 -15.35
CA TRP A 115 -0.75 -1.04 -14.07
C TRP A 115 0.62 -1.68 -13.77
N ALA A 116 0.79 -2.97 -14.11
CA ALA A 116 2.05 -3.65 -13.90
C ALA A 116 3.16 -3.05 -14.79
N GLU A 117 2.85 -2.82 -16.06
CA GLU A 117 3.78 -2.25 -17.06
C GLU A 117 4.29 -0.86 -16.65
N GLU A 118 3.39 0.03 -16.23
CA GLU A 118 3.76 1.38 -15.80
C GLU A 118 4.52 1.39 -14.47
N ARG A 119 4.15 0.52 -13.52
CA ARG A 119 4.86 0.41 -12.24
C ARG A 119 6.26 -0.15 -12.41
N ASP A 120 6.47 -1.05 -13.36
CA ASP A 120 7.80 -1.55 -13.70
C ASP A 120 8.66 -0.43 -14.28
N GLY A 121 8.15 0.37 -15.21
CA GLY A 121 8.87 1.53 -15.77
C GLY A 121 9.27 2.57 -14.72
N VAL A 122 8.34 2.95 -13.84
CA VAL A 122 8.61 3.90 -12.74
C VAL A 122 9.68 3.35 -11.78
N LYS A 123 9.62 2.04 -11.48
CA LYS A 123 10.60 1.40 -10.59
C LYS A 123 12.03 1.55 -11.13
N TYR A 124 12.25 1.34 -12.43
CA TYR A 124 13.58 1.50 -13.03
C TYR A 124 14.06 2.94 -13.03
N SER A 125 13.17 3.90 -13.31
CA SER A 125 13.54 5.32 -13.32
C SER A 125 14.04 5.80 -11.95
N SER A 126 13.49 5.27 -10.85
CA SER A 126 13.92 5.63 -9.50
C SER A 126 15.32 5.15 -9.12
N LEU A 127 15.87 4.14 -9.83
CA LEU A 127 17.17 3.57 -9.53
C LEU A 127 18.32 4.54 -9.79
N VAL A 128 18.19 5.43 -10.77
CA VAL A 128 19.24 6.42 -11.10
C VAL A 128 19.40 7.41 -9.96
N ALA A 129 18.31 8.06 -9.55
CA ALA A 129 18.32 8.99 -8.43
C ALA A 129 18.77 8.31 -7.12
N PHE A 130 18.37 7.04 -6.90
CA PHE A 130 18.86 6.25 -5.78
C PHE A 130 20.38 6.04 -5.85
N ALA A 131 20.90 5.59 -7.00
CA ALA A 131 22.33 5.37 -7.21
C ALA A 131 23.16 6.64 -7.00
N GLU A 132 22.68 7.79 -7.45
CA GLU A 132 23.33 9.10 -7.26
C GLU A 132 23.40 9.50 -5.78
N SER A 133 22.47 9.04 -4.94
CA SER A 133 22.45 9.31 -3.49
C SER A 133 23.30 8.36 -2.66
N LEU A 134 23.72 7.21 -3.21
CA LEU A 134 24.51 6.21 -2.48
C LEU A 134 25.82 6.75 -1.89
N PRO A 135 26.62 7.60 -2.59
CA PRO A 135 27.87 8.11 -2.02
C PRO A 135 27.66 8.95 -0.76
N GLU A 136 26.61 9.78 -0.71
CA GLU A 136 26.27 10.58 0.48
C GLU A 136 25.78 9.66 1.61
N LEU A 137 24.87 8.73 1.29
CA LEU A 137 24.36 7.76 2.26
C LEU A 137 25.48 6.95 2.93
N ARG A 138 26.43 6.44 2.14
CA ARG A 138 27.57 5.67 2.67
C ARG A 138 28.48 6.50 3.55
N ARG A 139 28.73 7.77 3.21
CA ARG A 139 29.48 8.69 4.09
C ARG A 139 28.78 8.91 5.43
N GLN A 140 27.46 9.07 5.42
CA GLN A 140 26.68 9.22 6.65
C GLN A 140 26.72 7.96 7.51
N ILE A 141 26.57 6.78 6.90
CA ILE A 141 26.69 5.48 7.58
C ILE A 141 28.05 5.37 8.29
N ASP A 142 29.15 5.66 7.58
CA ASP A 142 30.50 5.58 8.15
C ASP A 142 30.73 6.56 9.31
N ALA A 143 30.10 7.74 9.25
CA ALA A 143 30.15 8.73 10.33
C ALA A 143 29.38 8.22 11.56
N ASP A 144 28.18 7.68 11.36
CA ASP A 144 27.32 7.20 12.44
C ASP A 144 27.85 5.94 13.12
N LEU A 145 28.47 5.03 12.36
CA LEU A 145 29.12 3.83 12.90
C LEU A 145 30.29 4.15 13.86
N ARG A 146 30.94 5.32 13.68
CA ARG A 146 32.05 5.79 14.53
C ARG A 146 31.60 6.44 15.84
N ARG A 147 30.29 6.67 16.03
CA ARG A 147 29.76 7.26 17.27
C ARG A 147 30.04 6.35 18.47
N HIS A 148 30.27 6.96 19.64
CA HIS A 148 30.49 6.23 20.88
C HIS A 148 29.18 5.72 21.49
N GLY A 149 29.23 4.58 22.18
CA GLY A 149 28.05 3.92 22.73
C GLY A 149 27.14 3.31 21.65
N LEU A 150 25.86 3.11 21.99
CA LEU A 150 24.83 2.57 21.09
C LEU A 150 23.65 3.55 20.90
N PRO A 151 23.90 4.78 20.41
CA PRO A 151 22.81 5.69 20.07
C PRO A 151 22.01 5.16 18.87
N LEU A 152 20.78 5.64 18.72
CA LEU A 152 19.86 5.20 17.66
C LEU A 152 20.51 5.27 16.28
N GLU A 153 21.23 6.33 15.99
CA GLU A 153 21.88 6.59 14.70
C GLU A 153 22.93 5.53 14.39
N ARG A 154 23.72 5.09 15.37
CA ARG A 154 24.70 4.02 15.19
C ARG A 154 24.02 2.69 14.90
N VAL A 155 22.93 2.39 15.62
CA VAL A 155 22.17 1.14 15.43
C VAL A 155 21.51 1.13 14.04
N VAL A 156 20.90 2.25 13.63
CA VAL A 156 20.32 2.41 12.29
C VAL A 156 21.39 2.28 11.22
N ALA A 157 22.54 2.95 11.37
CA ALA A 157 23.65 2.86 10.43
C ALA A 157 24.17 1.42 10.30
N ALA A 158 24.26 0.66 11.39
CA ALA A 158 24.61 -0.76 11.35
C ALA A 158 23.58 -1.60 10.59
N VAL A 159 22.29 -1.36 10.80
CA VAL A 159 21.22 -2.05 10.06
C VAL A 159 21.28 -1.72 8.57
N VAL A 160 21.47 -0.44 8.19
CA VAL A 160 21.56 -0.03 6.78
C VAL A 160 22.83 -0.56 6.13
N TRP A 161 23.95 -0.56 6.84
CA TRP A 161 25.20 -1.15 6.37
C TRP A 161 25.05 -2.65 6.09
N LEU A 162 24.41 -3.39 7.00
CA LEU A 162 24.11 -4.81 6.79
C LEU A 162 23.19 -4.99 5.58
N LEU A 163 22.20 -4.13 5.38
CA LEU A 163 21.33 -4.17 4.21
C LEU A 163 22.13 -4.04 2.90
N ASP A 164 23.04 -3.06 2.81
CA ASP A 164 23.89 -2.80 1.63
C ASP A 164 24.85 -3.96 1.35
N ASN A 165 25.37 -4.62 2.39
CA ASN A 165 26.43 -5.64 2.25
C ASN A 165 25.93 -7.09 2.21
N THR A 166 24.73 -7.37 2.71
CA THR A 166 24.22 -8.76 2.85
C THR A 166 22.96 -9.04 2.05
N MET A 167 22.27 -8.00 1.57
CA MET A 167 20.94 -8.09 0.93
C MET A 167 19.87 -8.78 1.79
N ILE A 168 20.10 -8.94 3.10
CA ILE A 168 19.09 -9.47 4.03
C ILE A 168 17.92 -8.49 4.05
N ARG A 169 16.71 -9.02 3.99
CA ARG A 169 15.49 -8.21 4.10
C ARG A 169 15.42 -7.53 5.45
N VAL A 170 14.85 -6.32 5.49
CA VAL A 170 14.64 -5.56 6.73
C VAL A 170 13.94 -6.39 7.81
N GLY A 171 12.99 -7.25 7.43
CA GLY A 171 12.23 -8.06 8.37
C GLY A 171 11.08 -7.28 9.03
N ASN A 172 10.14 -8.01 9.63
CA ASN A 172 9.00 -7.45 10.35
C ASN A 172 8.65 -8.38 11.51
N ALA A 173 8.37 -7.81 12.69
CA ALA A 173 7.97 -8.52 13.89
C ALA A 173 6.77 -9.46 13.66
N ALA A 174 5.79 -9.08 12.83
CA ALA A 174 4.66 -9.95 12.50
C ALA A 174 5.11 -11.25 11.80
N TYR A 175 5.99 -11.14 10.79
CA TYR A 175 6.52 -12.32 10.08
C TYR A 175 7.44 -13.17 10.94
N ALA A 176 8.21 -12.55 11.83
CA ALA A 176 9.06 -13.27 12.78
C ALA A 176 8.23 -14.11 13.76
N ARG A 177 7.10 -13.60 14.24
CA ARG A 177 6.19 -14.34 15.12
C ARG A 177 5.44 -15.45 14.39
N ASP A 178 4.83 -15.13 13.25
CA ASP A 178 3.85 -16.01 12.62
C ASP A 178 4.48 -17.07 11.71
N ASN A 179 5.71 -16.85 11.24
CA ASN A 179 6.40 -17.74 10.29
C ASN A 179 7.80 -18.16 10.74
N ASN A 180 8.23 -17.82 11.96
CA ASN A 180 9.59 -18.06 12.46
C ASN A 180 10.68 -17.61 11.46
N SER A 181 10.42 -16.51 10.74
CA SER A 181 11.27 -15.97 9.67
C SER A 181 11.88 -14.63 10.09
N PHE A 182 13.19 -14.50 10.04
CA PHE A 182 13.92 -13.34 10.56
C PHE A 182 14.51 -12.47 9.46
N GLY A 183 14.60 -11.16 9.71
CA GLY A 183 15.32 -10.18 8.89
C GLY A 183 16.11 -9.24 9.79
N LEU A 184 16.77 -8.22 9.22
CA LEU A 184 17.73 -7.37 9.95
C LEU A 184 17.19 -6.80 11.27
N THR A 185 15.93 -6.37 11.30
CA THR A 185 15.28 -5.77 12.47
C THR A 185 14.68 -6.79 13.44
N THR A 186 14.78 -8.08 13.14
CA THR A 186 14.26 -9.17 13.98
C THR A 186 15.31 -10.24 14.29
N LEU A 187 16.58 -10.01 13.95
CA LEU A 187 17.68 -10.86 14.38
C LEU A 187 17.77 -10.93 15.91
N ARG A 188 18.33 -12.03 16.40
CA ARG A 188 18.52 -12.35 17.82
C ARG A 188 19.95 -12.83 18.00
N ASP A 189 20.46 -12.80 19.23
CA ASP A 189 21.84 -13.16 19.56
C ASP A 189 22.25 -14.53 18.99
N ARG A 190 21.35 -15.52 19.06
CA ARG A 190 21.54 -16.87 18.49
C ARG A 190 21.75 -16.93 16.96
N HIS A 191 21.52 -15.83 16.23
CA HIS A 191 21.67 -15.76 14.78
C HIS A 191 23.04 -15.22 14.35
N VAL A 192 23.92 -14.87 15.30
CA VAL A 192 25.26 -14.37 15.04
C VAL A 192 26.26 -15.20 15.84
N ASP A 193 27.36 -15.57 15.19
CA ASP A 193 28.54 -16.17 15.81
C ASP A 193 29.72 -15.23 15.52
N ILE A 194 30.55 -14.93 16.53
CA ILE A 194 31.61 -13.90 16.49
C ILE A 194 32.96 -14.52 16.81
#